data_AF-A0A954JIV9-F1
#
_entry.id   AF-A0A954JIV9-F1
#
_cell.length_a   1.000
_cell.length_b   1.000
_cell.length_c   1.000
_cell.angle_alpha   90.00
_cell.angle_beta   90.00
_cell.angle_gamma   90.00
#
_symmetry.space_group_name_H-M   'P 1'
#
loop_
_entity.id
_entity.type
_entity.pdbx_description
1 polymer ?
#
loop_
_entity_poly.entity_id
_entity_poly.type
_entity_poly.pdbx_seq_one_letter_code
_entity_poly.pdbx_strand_id
1 'polypeptide(L)'
;MFNINEFWSAGTSDEPPATDADFQRQEAELGVQLPALLKELYRVQNGGMVEGADSVVFWPISPDGWCKVQRARDVWGFDEEDDFLFDEDFEDEYGDPNLLIGIGGDESGHTCLALNYNECNSDGEPDLMWIDQECFDFTPLNCTIEEYVQGLTRVADAPSVTDPVDLPLIAEEVITATYGDMATTLEQKVYSTDTELVIWSRNCGMEGEELSLCRVTKPISGSFSSIRSFRPGPHESFQILLQSDANDDEEDTIHWETSRKTSRGWKNGRSSGVPVYGYFESKDR
;
A
#
# COMPACT_ATOMS: atom_id res chain seq x y z
N MET A 1 -10.50 6.60 -19.86
CA MET A 1 -11.72 5.78 -19.76
C MET A 1 -11.30 4.49 -19.09
N PHE A 2 -11.90 4.17 -17.95
CA PHE A 2 -11.60 2.95 -17.21
C PHE A 2 -12.00 1.71 -18.03
N ASN A 3 -11.12 0.73 -18.16
CA ASN A 3 -11.39 -0.52 -18.87
C ASN A 3 -11.42 -1.69 -17.87
N ILE A 4 -12.61 -2.19 -17.60
CA ILE A 4 -12.84 -3.24 -16.61
C ILE A 4 -12.11 -4.55 -16.94
N ASN A 5 -11.85 -4.83 -18.22
CA ASN A 5 -11.18 -6.05 -18.65
C ASN A 5 -9.65 -5.99 -18.47
N GLU A 6 -9.10 -4.81 -18.17
CA GLU A 6 -7.67 -4.59 -17.93
C GLU A 6 -7.37 -4.27 -16.46
N PHE A 7 -8.38 -4.36 -15.59
CA PHE A 7 -8.23 -4.08 -14.17
C PHE A 7 -7.47 -5.18 -13.43
N TRP A 8 -7.74 -6.45 -13.73
CA TRP A 8 -7.17 -7.58 -13.01
C TRP A 8 -5.84 -8.03 -13.59
N SER A 9 -4.88 -8.34 -12.72
CA SER A 9 -3.68 -9.07 -13.11
C SER A 9 -4.05 -10.51 -13.43
N ALA A 10 -3.81 -10.93 -14.67
CA ALA A 10 -4.30 -12.21 -15.17
C ALA A 10 -3.68 -13.40 -14.42
N GLY A 11 -4.51 -14.34 -13.98
CA GLY A 11 -4.06 -15.57 -13.33
C GLY A 11 -3.69 -15.41 -11.85
N THR A 12 -4.15 -14.34 -11.21
CA THR A 12 -3.92 -14.09 -9.77
C THR A 12 -5.10 -14.47 -8.88
N SER A 13 -6.17 -15.04 -9.47
CA SER A 13 -7.28 -15.64 -8.73
C SER A 13 -7.46 -17.10 -9.10
N ASP A 14 -7.70 -17.92 -8.09
CA ASP A 14 -8.02 -19.35 -8.22
C ASP A 14 -9.54 -19.60 -8.35
N GLU A 15 -10.36 -18.56 -8.16
CA GLU A 15 -11.81 -18.65 -8.19
C GLU A 15 -12.35 -18.35 -9.60
N PRO A 16 -13.40 -19.07 -10.06
CA PRO A 16 -14.07 -18.71 -11.30
C PRO A 16 -14.72 -17.33 -11.17
N PRO A 17 -14.90 -16.59 -12.28
CA PRO A 17 -15.61 -15.31 -12.24
C PRO A 17 -16.97 -15.43 -11.55
N ALA A 18 -17.29 -14.46 -10.69
CA ALA A 18 -18.45 -14.52 -9.83
C ALA A 18 -19.76 -14.43 -10.62
N THR A 19 -20.75 -15.21 -10.20
CA THR A 19 -22.07 -15.25 -10.82
C THR A 19 -23.10 -14.43 -10.03
N ASP A 20 -24.26 -14.17 -10.64
CA ASP A 20 -25.37 -13.52 -9.94
C ASP A 20 -25.84 -14.31 -8.70
N ALA A 21 -25.68 -15.65 -8.70
CA ALA A 21 -25.99 -16.48 -7.54
C ALA A 21 -24.98 -16.29 -6.41
N ASP A 22 -23.70 -16.06 -6.73
CA ASP A 22 -22.67 -15.77 -5.74
C ASP A 22 -22.90 -14.40 -5.09
N PHE A 23 -23.24 -13.37 -5.89
CA PHE A 23 -23.62 -12.07 -5.36
C PHE A 23 -24.84 -12.15 -4.45
N GLN A 24 -25.91 -12.82 -4.87
CA GLN A 24 -27.13 -12.98 -4.07
C GLN A 24 -26.87 -13.70 -2.74
N ARG A 25 -26.04 -14.75 -2.75
CA ARG A 25 -25.65 -15.47 -1.55
C ARG A 25 -24.87 -14.55 -0.60
N GLN A 26 -23.83 -13.90 -1.12
CA GLN A 26 -22.95 -13.04 -0.35
C GLN A 26 -23.71 -11.85 0.26
N GLU A 27 -24.51 -11.15 -0.55
CA GLU A 27 -25.32 -10.01 -0.10
C GLU A 27 -26.36 -10.43 0.95
N ALA A 28 -26.95 -11.62 0.83
CA ALA A 28 -27.87 -12.15 1.84
C ALA A 28 -27.19 -12.52 3.16
N GLU A 29 -25.96 -13.06 3.09
CA GLU A 29 -25.15 -13.40 4.27
C GLU A 29 -24.66 -12.16 5.01
N LEU A 30 -24.23 -11.14 4.27
CA LEU A 30 -23.74 -9.89 4.82
C LEU A 30 -24.87 -8.95 5.27
N GLY A 31 -26.05 -9.04 4.65
CA GLY A 31 -27.16 -8.12 4.88
C GLY A 31 -27.04 -6.78 4.15
N VAL A 32 -26.12 -6.67 3.18
CA VAL A 32 -25.85 -5.45 2.40
C VAL A 32 -25.84 -5.75 0.89
N GLN A 33 -25.95 -4.70 0.07
CA GLN A 33 -25.81 -4.81 -1.38
C GLN A 33 -24.40 -4.39 -1.79
N LEU A 34 -23.66 -5.25 -2.50
CA LEU A 34 -22.34 -4.91 -2.98
C LEU A 34 -22.43 -3.81 -4.06
N PRO A 35 -21.49 -2.85 -4.08
CA PRO A 35 -21.43 -1.82 -5.11
C PRO A 35 -21.47 -2.38 -6.53
N ALA A 36 -22.15 -1.69 -7.43
CA ALA A 36 -22.36 -2.15 -8.79
C ALA A 36 -21.04 -2.39 -9.52
N LEU A 37 -20.08 -1.46 -9.38
CA LEU A 37 -18.75 -1.57 -9.98
C LEU A 37 -17.99 -2.81 -9.50
N LEU A 38 -18.04 -3.16 -8.21
CA LEU A 38 -17.42 -4.39 -7.71
C LEU A 38 -18.04 -5.62 -8.37
N LYS A 39 -19.37 -5.67 -8.47
CA LYS A 39 -20.04 -6.80 -9.15
C LYS A 39 -19.61 -6.92 -10.61
N GLU A 40 -19.44 -5.81 -11.32
CA GLU A 40 -18.93 -5.85 -12.69
C GLU A 40 -17.48 -6.36 -12.76
N LEU A 41 -16.61 -5.94 -11.84
CA LEU A 41 -15.22 -6.39 -11.77
C LEU A 41 -15.14 -7.89 -11.48
N TYR A 42 -15.91 -8.36 -10.51
CA TYR A 42 -15.91 -9.75 -10.06
C TYR A 42 -16.47 -10.73 -11.11
N ARG A 43 -17.31 -10.24 -12.04
CA ARG A 43 -17.75 -11.01 -13.23
C ARG A 43 -16.64 -11.22 -14.26
N VAL A 44 -15.56 -10.43 -14.21
CA VAL A 44 -14.37 -10.62 -15.06
C VAL A 44 -13.40 -11.58 -14.37
N GLN A 45 -13.05 -11.30 -13.11
CA GLN A 45 -12.20 -12.16 -12.28
C GLN A 45 -12.62 -12.01 -10.82
N ASN A 46 -12.77 -13.12 -10.10
CA ASN A 46 -13.25 -13.14 -8.73
C ASN A 46 -12.10 -12.92 -7.74
N GLY A 47 -11.71 -11.66 -7.54
CA GLY A 47 -10.58 -11.29 -6.69
C GLY A 47 -9.21 -11.41 -7.36
N GLY A 48 -8.15 -11.27 -6.57
CA GLY A 48 -6.75 -11.32 -7.01
C GLY A 48 -6.07 -9.95 -7.01
N MET A 49 -4.90 -9.89 -7.64
CA MET A 49 -4.10 -8.67 -7.74
C MET A 49 -4.66 -7.74 -8.83
N VAL A 50 -4.50 -6.44 -8.61
CA VAL A 50 -4.83 -5.43 -9.61
C VAL A 50 -3.66 -5.25 -10.56
N GLU A 51 -3.96 -5.17 -11.84
CA GLU A 51 -2.97 -5.08 -12.89
C GLU A 51 -2.15 -3.79 -12.77
N GLY A 52 -0.87 -3.98 -12.45
CA GLY A 52 0.10 -2.91 -12.22
C GLY A 52 -0.06 -2.20 -10.88
N ALA A 53 -0.90 -2.65 -9.95
CA ALA A 53 -0.96 -2.14 -8.58
C ALA A 53 -0.61 -3.25 -7.57
N ASP A 54 0.33 -2.96 -6.69
CA ASP A 54 0.86 -3.93 -5.71
C ASP A 54 0.39 -3.61 -4.28
N SER A 55 -0.40 -2.56 -4.12
CA SER A 55 -0.83 -2.06 -2.80
C SER A 55 -2.06 -2.78 -2.24
N VAL A 56 -2.75 -3.58 -3.07
CA VAL A 56 -4.00 -4.23 -2.67
C VAL A 56 -4.25 -5.51 -3.45
N VAL A 57 -4.67 -6.54 -2.72
CA VAL A 57 -5.22 -7.78 -3.23
C VAL A 57 -6.69 -7.82 -2.86
N PHE A 58 -7.58 -7.87 -3.86
CA PHE A 58 -9.01 -8.02 -3.61
C PHE A 58 -9.33 -9.48 -3.31
N TRP A 59 -10.15 -9.70 -2.29
CA TRP A 59 -10.53 -11.03 -1.87
C TRP A 59 -11.70 -11.56 -2.71
N PRO A 60 -11.74 -12.87 -3.00
CA PRO A 60 -12.84 -13.47 -3.74
C PRO A 60 -14.17 -13.44 -2.99
N ILE A 61 -15.25 -13.45 -3.75
CA ILE A 61 -16.57 -13.85 -3.28
C ILE A 61 -16.62 -15.39 -3.35
N SER A 62 -16.35 -16.01 -2.21
CA SER A 62 -16.30 -17.47 -2.06
C SER A 62 -16.99 -17.88 -0.75
N PRO A 63 -17.70 -19.01 -0.70
CA PRO A 63 -18.25 -19.50 0.57
C PRO A 63 -17.14 -19.96 1.52
N ASP A 64 -16.00 -20.38 0.99
CA ASP A 64 -14.90 -21.00 1.73
C ASP A 64 -13.64 -20.11 1.67
N GLY A 65 -12.68 -20.40 2.55
CA GLY A 65 -11.40 -19.68 2.60
C GLY A 65 -11.36 -18.58 3.66
N TRP A 66 -10.12 -18.23 4.05
CA TRP A 66 -9.85 -17.22 5.07
C TRP A 66 -9.98 -15.80 4.50
N CYS A 67 -9.31 -15.52 3.38
CA CYS A 67 -9.37 -14.24 2.69
C CYS A 67 -10.50 -14.27 1.66
N LYS A 68 -11.71 -13.93 2.10
CA LYS A 68 -12.90 -13.79 1.25
C LYS A 68 -13.64 -12.50 1.61
N VAL A 69 -14.53 -12.04 0.73
CA VAL A 69 -15.46 -10.95 1.07
C VAL A 69 -16.28 -11.39 2.28
N GLN A 70 -16.17 -10.69 3.41
CA GLN A 70 -16.84 -11.01 4.68
C GLN A 70 -16.85 -9.78 5.62
N ARG A 71 -17.46 -9.87 6.81
CA ARG A 71 -17.37 -8.76 7.78
C ARG A 71 -15.92 -8.62 8.24
N ALA A 72 -15.46 -7.38 8.46
CA ALA A 72 -14.09 -7.11 8.84
C ALA A 72 -13.70 -7.87 10.14
N ARG A 73 -14.59 -7.90 11.15
CA ARG A 73 -14.40 -8.69 12.37
C ARG A 73 -14.16 -10.19 12.12
N ASP A 74 -14.80 -10.76 11.10
CA ASP A 74 -14.68 -12.19 10.78
C ASP A 74 -13.32 -12.50 10.12
N VAL A 75 -12.72 -11.54 9.41
CA VAL A 75 -11.37 -11.65 8.82
C VAL A 75 -10.33 -11.89 9.91
N TRP A 76 -10.50 -11.24 11.06
CA TRP A 76 -9.55 -11.28 12.17
C TRP A 76 -9.83 -12.44 13.14
N GLY A 77 -10.89 -13.19 12.89
CA GLY A 77 -11.32 -14.27 13.75
C GLY A 77 -11.88 -13.80 15.10
N PHE A 78 -12.33 -12.54 15.19
CA PHE A 78 -13.00 -12.07 16.39
C PHE A 78 -14.37 -12.72 16.53
N ASP A 79 -14.62 -13.25 17.72
CA ASP A 79 -15.89 -13.90 18.06
C ASP A 79 -16.64 -13.12 19.16
N GLU A 80 -17.71 -13.71 19.70
CA GLU A 80 -18.51 -13.10 20.77
C GLU A 80 -17.71 -12.84 22.05
N GLU A 81 -16.60 -13.56 22.29
CA GLU A 81 -15.72 -13.31 23.43
C GLU A 81 -14.89 -12.04 23.24
N ASP A 82 -14.71 -11.56 22.01
CA ASP A 82 -13.97 -10.35 21.64
C ASP A 82 -14.86 -9.11 21.49
N ASP A 83 -16.17 -9.22 21.69
CA ASP A 83 -17.11 -8.10 21.55
C ASP A 83 -16.79 -6.92 22.48
N PHE A 84 -16.00 -7.12 23.55
CA PHE A 84 -15.51 -6.03 24.40
C PHE A 84 -14.54 -5.07 23.69
N LEU A 85 -13.95 -5.46 22.55
CA LEU A 85 -13.14 -4.59 21.70
C LEU A 85 -14.00 -3.62 20.87
N PHE A 86 -15.30 -3.91 20.74
CA PHE A 86 -16.27 -3.15 19.98
C PHE A 86 -17.34 -2.59 20.93
N ASP A 87 -16.89 -1.88 21.97
CA ASP A 87 -17.77 -1.30 22.98
C ASP A 87 -18.45 0.00 22.50
N GLU A 88 -19.18 0.67 23.40
CA GLU A 88 -19.89 1.93 23.08
C GLU A 88 -18.94 3.02 22.56
N ASP A 89 -17.69 3.08 23.04
CA ASP A 89 -16.72 4.08 22.59
C ASP A 89 -16.30 3.80 21.13
N PHE A 90 -16.13 2.52 20.77
CA PHE A 90 -15.88 2.11 19.38
C PHE A 90 -17.07 2.44 18.48
N GLU A 91 -18.28 2.08 18.88
CA GLU A 91 -19.49 2.33 18.08
C GLU A 91 -19.74 3.83 17.86
N ASP A 92 -19.46 4.67 18.86
CA ASP A 92 -19.57 6.12 18.74
C ASP A 92 -18.55 6.71 17.75
N GLU A 93 -17.36 6.10 17.61
CA GLU A 93 -16.29 6.58 16.73
C GLU A 93 -16.38 6.02 15.30
N TYR A 94 -16.65 4.72 15.14
CA TYR A 94 -16.57 4.01 13.87
C TYR A 94 -17.89 3.40 13.39
N GLY A 95 -18.93 3.42 14.23
CA GLY A 95 -20.24 2.83 13.95
C GLY A 95 -20.31 1.33 14.23
N ASP A 96 -21.37 0.69 13.73
CA ASP A 96 -21.61 -0.74 13.88
C ASP A 96 -20.51 -1.55 13.14
N PRO A 97 -19.71 -2.36 13.85
CA PRO A 97 -18.66 -3.17 13.22
C PRO A 97 -19.21 -4.21 12.23
N ASN A 98 -20.49 -4.59 12.34
CA ASN A 98 -21.13 -5.52 11.40
C ASN A 98 -21.41 -4.89 10.02
N LEU A 99 -21.35 -3.57 9.93
CA LEU A 99 -21.48 -2.80 8.69
C LEU A 99 -20.14 -2.53 8.02
N LEU A 100 -19.03 -3.05 8.57
CA LEU A 100 -17.71 -3.02 7.95
C LEU A 100 -17.47 -4.31 7.16
N ILE A 101 -17.40 -4.23 5.84
CA ILE A 101 -17.28 -5.38 4.94
C ILE A 101 -15.90 -5.39 4.30
N GLY A 102 -15.04 -6.31 4.71
CA GLY A 102 -13.73 -6.53 4.12
C GLY A 102 -13.83 -7.06 2.69
N ILE A 103 -13.13 -6.42 1.76
CA ILE A 103 -13.12 -6.77 0.33
C ILE A 103 -11.71 -7.02 -0.22
N GLY A 104 -10.67 -6.78 0.57
CA GLY A 104 -9.29 -6.94 0.18
C GLY A 104 -8.36 -6.61 1.33
N GLY A 105 -7.06 -6.71 1.07
CA GLY A 105 -6.02 -6.37 2.02
C GLY A 105 -4.72 -6.05 1.30
N ASP A 106 -3.68 -5.73 2.07
CA ASP A 106 -2.33 -5.72 1.52
C ASP A 106 -1.83 -7.15 1.25
N GLU A 107 -0.71 -7.26 0.54
CA GLU A 107 -0.12 -8.57 0.22
C GLU A 107 0.36 -9.33 1.47
N SER A 108 0.64 -8.62 2.57
CA SER A 108 1.10 -9.21 3.82
C SER A 108 -0.03 -9.82 4.65
N GLY A 109 -1.27 -9.38 4.44
CA GLY A 109 -2.45 -9.82 5.18
C GLY A 109 -2.60 -9.18 6.55
N HIS A 110 -1.89 -8.08 6.83
CA HIS A 110 -1.99 -7.34 8.09
C HIS A 110 -3.10 -6.28 8.06
N THR A 111 -3.50 -5.82 6.86
CA THR A 111 -4.50 -4.78 6.71
C THR A 111 -5.71 -5.26 5.91
N CYS A 112 -6.87 -4.67 6.20
CA CYS A 112 -8.13 -4.93 5.51
C CYS A 112 -8.64 -3.65 4.85
N LEU A 113 -8.88 -3.69 3.54
CA LEU A 113 -9.68 -2.71 2.83
C LEU A 113 -11.15 -3.08 3.02
N ALA A 114 -11.92 -2.19 3.64
CA ALA A 114 -13.32 -2.42 3.96
C ALA A 114 -14.25 -1.38 3.34
N LEU A 115 -15.44 -1.83 2.95
CA LEU A 115 -16.61 -1.00 2.69
C LEU A 115 -17.25 -0.65 4.03
N ASN A 116 -17.43 0.63 4.33
CA ASN A 116 -18.10 1.10 5.52
C ASN A 116 -19.56 1.48 5.21
N TYR A 117 -20.52 0.64 5.61
CA TYR A 117 -21.95 0.91 5.44
C TYR A 117 -22.58 1.71 6.59
N ASN A 118 -21.81 2.11 7.60
CA ASN A 118 -22.29 3.07 8.60
C ASN A 118 -22.53 4.45 7.97
N GLU A 119 -21.73 4.79 6.95
CA GLU A 119 -21.82 6.02 6.20
C GLU A 119 -22.03 5.69 4.72
N CYS A 120 -23.19 6.02 4.18
CA CYS A 120 -23.48 5.87 2.76
C CYS A 120 -23.74 7.23 2.11
N ASN A 121 -23.27 7.39 0.88
CA ASN A 121 -23.59 8.56 0.08
C ASN A 121 -25.09 8.59 -0.32
N SER A 122 -25.51 9.64 -1.02
CA SER A 122 -26.92 9.82 -1.42
C SER A 122 -27.48 8.71 -2.31
N ASP A 123 -26.62 7.95 -2.98
CA ASP A 123 -26.99 6.82 -3.84
C ASP A 123 -26.96 5.48 -3.09
N GLY A 124 -26.62 5.51 -1.80
CA GLY A 124 -26.54 4.32 -0.93
C GLY A 124 -25.25 3.54 -1.09
N GLU A 125 -24.22 4.08 -1.75
CA GLU A 125 -22.91 3.44 -1.80
C GLU A 125 -22.10 3.75 -0.55
N PRO A 126 -21.39 2.74 0.01
CA PRO A 126 -20.56 2.90 1.20
C PRO A 126 -19.27 3.66 0.89
N ASP A 127 -18.75 4.35 1.91
CA ASP A 127 -17.38 4.85 1.88
C ASP A 127 -16.36 3.72 2.09
N LEU A 128 -15.09 4.00 1.81
CA LEU A 128 -13.98 3.06 2.02
C LEU A 128 -13.14 3.41 3.24
N MET A 129 -12.55 2.38 3.85
CA MET A 129 -11.54 2.55 4.89
C MET A 129 -10.48 1.45 4.85
N TRP A 130 -9.30 1.77 5.37
CA TRP A 130 -8.31 0.78 5.77
C TRP A 130 -8.45 0.46 7.25
N ILE A 131 -8.24 -0.80 7.59
CA ILE A 131 -8.23 -1.25 8.96
C ILE A 131 -6.96 -2.06 9.20
N ASP A 132 -6.16 -1.63 10.17
CA ASP A 132 -4.99 -2.34 10.64
C ASP A 132 -5.36 -3.17 11.88
N GLN A 133 -5.31 -4.49 11.74
CA GLN A 133 -5.72 -5.41 12.81
C GLN A 133 -4.74 -5.45 13.99
N GLU A 134 -3.47 -5.12 13.76
CA GLU A 134 -2.42 -5.28 14.77
C GLU A 134 -2.43 -4.11 15.76
N CYS A 135 -2.73 -2.91 15.26
CA CYS A 135 -2.86 -1.72 16.08
C CYS A 135 -4.30 -1.27 16.31
N PHE A 136 -5.27 -1.97 15.72
CA PHE A 136 -6.70 -1.66 15.83
C PHE A 136 -6.99 -0.23 15.38
N ASP A 137 -6.38 0.16 14.25
CA ASP A 137 -6.48 1.49 13.65
C ASP A 137 -7.40 1.46 12.43
N PHE A 138 -8.29 2.44 12.36
CA PHE A 138 -9.40 2.50 11.43
C PHE A 138 -9.31 3.83 10.68
N THR A 139 -8.81 3.79 9.44
CA THR A 139 -8.50 4.97 8.64
C THR A 139 -9.51 5.15 7.50
N PRO A 140 -10.43 6.13 7.58
CA PRO A 140 -11.34 6.45 6.47
C PRO A 140 -10.56 6.95 5.25
N LEU A 141 -10.88 6.41 4.08
CA LEU A 141 -10.29 6.84 2.80
C LEU A 141 -11.03 8.03 2.18
N ASN A 142 -12.23 8.35 2.66
CA ASN A 142 -13.06 9.49 2.19
C ASN A 142 -13.20 9.54 0.66
N CYS A 143 -13.38 8.38 0.02
CA CYS A 143 -13.59 8.25 -1.41
C CYS A 143 -14.54 7.11 -1.72
N THR A 144 -15.20 7.20 -2.88
CA THR A 144 -16.08 6.12 -3.36
C THR A 144 -15.27 4.95 -3.90
N ILE A 145 -15.91 3.79 -4.03
CA ILE A 145 -15.27 2.63 -4.66
C ILE A 145 -14.85 2.91 -6.11
N GLU A 146 -15.61 3.73 -6.83
CA GLU A 146 -15.26 4.13 -8.19
C GLU A 146 -13.98 4.96 -8.22
N GLU A 147 -13.87 5.96 -7.35
CA GLU A 147 -12.69 6.82 -7.25
C GLU A 147 -11.44 6.00 -6.88
N TYR A 148 -11.58 5.10 -5.91
CA TYR A 148 -10.50 4.23 -5.47
C TYR A 148 -10.02 3.29 -6.60
N VAL A 149 -10.94 2.54 -7.23
CA VAL A 149 -10.63 1.61 -8.32
C VAL A 149 -9.99 2.33 -9.52
N GLN A 150 -10.48 3.51 -9.88
CA GLN A 150 -9.87 4.32 -10.94
C GLN A 150 -8.49 4.84 -10.53
N GLY A 151 -8.30 5.18 -9.25
CA GLY A 151 -7.01 5.57 -8.68
C GLY A 151 -5.96 4.47 -8.81
N LEU A 152 -6.33 3.21 -8.51
CA LEU A 152 -5.42 2.06 -8.59
C LEU A 152 -4.83 1.82 -9.98
N THR A 153 -5.54 2.19 -11.04
CA THR A 153 -5.10 1.98 -12.44
C THR A 153 -4.55 3.23 -13.10
N ARG A 154 -4.58 4.38 -12.41
CA ARG A 154 -4.10 5.65 -12.93
C ARG A 154 -2.59 5.62 -13.09
N VAL A 155 -2.13 6.06 -14.26
CA VAL A 155 -0.72 6.24 -14.60
C VAL A 155 -0.49 7.62 -15.19
N ALA A 156 0.72 8.15 -15.00
CA ALA A 156 1.20 9.42 -15.51
C ALA A 156 2.19 9.19 -16.67
N ASP A 157 2.32 10.17 -17.57
CA ASP A 157 3.26 10.08 -18.69
C ASP A 157 4.73 10.26 -18.26
N ALA A 158 4.94 10.91 -17.12
CA ALA A 158 6.26 11.25 -16.57
C ALA A 158 6.32 10.94 -15.08
N PRO A 159 7.52 10.66 -14.55
CA PRO A 159 7.66 10.42 -13.12
C PRO A 159 7.51 11.72 -12.33
N SER A 160 6.88 11.65 -11.16
CA SER A 160 6.84 12.80 -10.24
C SER A 160 8.15 12.98 -9.47
N VAL A 161 8.90 11.88 -9.27
CA VAL A 161 10.22 11.90 -8.64
C VAL A 161 11.31 12.09 -9.70
N THR A 162 12.19 13.04 -9.46
CA THR A 162 13.40 13.28 -10.25
C THR A 162 14.61 13.47 -9.34
N ASP A 163 15.81 13.26 -9.89
CA ASP A 163 17.06 13.49 -9.17
C ASP A 163 17.21 14.99 -8.84
N PRO A 164 17.31 15.40 -7.56
CA PRO A 164 17.35 16.80 -7.16
C PRO A 164 18.76 17.39 -7.30
N VAL A 165 19.28 17.39 -8.52
CA VAL A 165 20.67 17.79 -8.88
C VAL A 165 21.06 19.21 -8.47
N ASP A 166 20.09 20.05 -8.13
CA ASP A 166 20.29 21.42 -7.65
C ASP A 166 20.66 21.48 -6.15
N LEU A 167 20.53 20.38 -5.41
CA LEU A 167 20.91 20.31 -3.99
C LEU A 167 22.39 19.93 -3.80
N PRO A 168 23.02 20.30 -2.66
CA PRO A 168 24.39 19.91 -2.37
C PRO A 168 24.52 18.39 -2.13
N LEU A 169 25.13 17.68 -3.08
CA LEU A 169 25.42 16.25 -2.98
C LEU A 169 26.52 15.98 -1.95
N ILE A 170 26.29 15.05 -1.04
CA ILE A 170 27.27 14.63 -0.02
C ILE A 170 27.70 13.18 -0.13
N ALA A 171 26.89 12.31 -0.74
CA ALA A 171 27.25 10.92 -1.01
C ALA A 171 26.50 10.37 -2.23
N GLU A 172 27.12 9.43 -2.94
CA GLU A 172 26.53 8.71 -4.08
C GLU A 172 27.02 7.26 -4.11
N GLU A 173 26.11 6.34 -4.40
CA GLU A 173 26.39 4.92 -4.50
C GLU A 173 25.59 4.25 -5.61
N VAL A 174 26.21 3.26 -6.25
CA VAL A 174 25.56 2.39 -7.23
C VAL A 174 25.87 0.95 -6.86
N ILE A 175 24.85 0.23 -6.41
CA ILE A 175 24.92 -1.19 -6.07
C ILE A 175 24.37 -1.97 -7.25
N THR A 176 25.09 -3.00 -7.70
CA THR A 176 24.61 -3.89 -8.76
C THR A 176 24.57 -5.32 -8.25
N ALA A 177 23.40 -5.95 -8.32
CA ALA A 177 23.23 -7.35 -7.98
C ALA A 177 22.92 -8.16 -9.25
N THR A 178 23.58 -9.30 -9.39
CA THR A 178 23.36 -10.21 -10.53
C THR A 178 22.84 -11.56 -10.05
N TYR A 179 21.79 -12.07 -10.68
CA TYR A 179 21.26 -13.40 -10.43
C TYR A 179 21.09 -14.14 -11.76
N GLY A 180 22.04 -15.02 -12.09
CA GLY A 180 22.14 -15.61 -13.44
C GLY A 180 22.44 -14.55 -14.49
N ASP A 181 21.64 -14.49 -15.55
CA ASP A 181 21.75 -13.49 -16.62
C ASP A 181 21.01 -12.17 -16.30
N MET A 182 20.41 -12.08 -15.12
CA MET A 182 19.61 -10.94 -14.69
C MET A 182 20.46 -10.01 -13.83
N ALA A 183 20.30 -8.70 -14.03
CA ALA A 183 20.96 -7.68 -13.23
C ALA A 183 19.93 -6.68 -12.71
N THR A 184 20.10 -6.28 -11.45
CA THR A 184 19.40 -5.14 -10.85
C THR A 184 20.43 -4.11 -10.41
N THR A 185 20.04 -2.85 -10.48
CA THR A 185 20.90 -1.72 -10.09
C THR A 185 20.13 -0.81 -9.16
N LEU A 186 20.74 -0.47 -8.03
CA LEU A 186 20.26 0.53 -7.10
C LEU A 186 21.27 1.69 -7.09
N GLU A 187 20.88 2.82 -7.67
CA GLU A 187 21.58 4.10 -7.55
C GLU A 187 20.99 4.89 -6.38
N GLN A 188 21.82 5.45 -5.51
CA GLN A 188 21.40 6.28 -4.37
C GLN A 188 22.27 7.52 -4.27
N LYS A 189 21.63 8.66 -4.00
CA LYS A 189 22.29 9.95 -3.79
C LYS A 189 21.76 10.58 -2.52
N VAL A 190 22.68 11.08 -1.69
CA VAL A 190 22.35 11.79 -0.46
C VAL A 190 22.74 13.25 -0.64
N TYR A 191 21.76 14.12 -0.45
CA TYR A 191 21.90 15.56 -0.48
C TYR A 191 21.67 16.14 0.91
N SER A 192 22.28 17.29 1.19
CA SER A 192 22.20 17.93 2.49
C SER A 192 22.10 19.44 2.34
N THR A 193 21.07 20.02 2.94
CA THR A 193 20.91 21.48 3.08
C THR A 193 21.11 21.88 4.55
N ASP A 194 20.95 23.15 4.89
CA ASP A 194 21.01 23.56 6.31
C ASP A 194 19.85 22.99 7.13
N THR A 195 18.71 22.70 6.49
CA THR A 195 17.46 22.32 7.17
C THR A 195 17.08 20.86 6.98
N GLU A 196 17.63 20.17 5.98
CA GLU A 196 17.15 18.84 5.60
C GLU A 196 18.27 17.93 5.11
N LEU A 197 18.00 16.62 5.19
CA LEU A 197 18.70 15.60 4.42
C LEU A 197 17.73 15.04 3.37
N VAL A 198 18.22 14.83 2.14
CA VAL A 198 17.41 14.25 1.06
C VAL A 198 18.11 13.00 0.56
N ILE A 199 17.40 11.88 0.52
CA ILE A 199 17.88 10.65 -0.10
C ILE A 199 17.05 10.42 -1.35
N TRP A 200 17.71 10.44 -2.51
CA TRP A 200 17.12 10.03 -3.76
C TRP A 200 17.64 8.64 -4.12
N SER A 201 16.78 7.78 -4.66
CA SER A 201 17.18 6.48 -5.19
C SER A 201 16.53 6.17 -6.52
N ARG A 202 17.23 5.38 -7.33
CA ARG A 202 16.73 4.77 -8.54
C ARG A 202 17.05 3.29 -8.55
N ASN A 203 16.01 2.47 -8.49
CA ASN A 203 16.10 1.02 -8.60
C ASN A 203 15.65 0.60 -10.00
N CYS A 204 16.51 -0.09 -10.73
CA CYS A 204 16.24 -0.63 -12.04
C CYS A 204 16.41 -2.15 -11.98
N GLY A 205 15.34 -2.88 -12.32
CA GLY A 205 15.36 -4.33 -12.34
C GLY A 205 14.51 -4.91 -13.46
N MET A 206 14.29 -6.23 -13.42
CA MET A 206 13.46 -6.91 -14.40
C MET A 206 12.00 -6.48 -14.38
N GLU A 207 11.50 -6.17 -13.18
CA GLU A 207 10.09 -5.84 -12.95
C GLU A 207 9.77 -4.39 -13.32
N GLY A 208 10.79 -3.54 -13.49
CA GLY A 208 10.60 -2.15 -13.82
C GLY A 208 11.67 -1.23 -13.28
N GLU A 209 11.26 0.02 -13.19
CA GLU A 209 12.05 1.13 -12.66
C GLU A 209 11.27 1.80 -11.54
N GLU A 210 11.95 2.08 -10.43
CA GLU A 210 11.41 2.76 -9.27
C GLU A 210 12.34 3.92 -8.89
N LEU A 211 11.76 5.08 -8.67
CA LEU A 211 12.42 6.29 -8.23
C LEU A 211 11.84 6.66 -6.88
N SER A 212 12.69 6.91 -5.88
CA SER A 212 12.25 7.42 -4.60
C SER A 212 12.99 8.69 -4.23
N LEU A 213 12.33 9.57 -3.50
CA LEU A 213 12.91 10.76 -2.90
C LEU A 213 12.36 10.90 -1.49
N CYS A 214 13.24 10.82 -0.51
CA CYS A 214 12.92 10.97 0.90
C CYS A 214 13.53 12.27 1.41
N ARG A 215 12.76 13.07 2.14
CA ARG A 215 13.26 14.26 2.85
C ARG A 215 13.09 14.04 4.34
N VAL A 216 14.14 14.33 5.11
CA VAL A 216 14.13 14.31 6.57
C VAL A 216 14.54 15.68 7.08
N THR A 217 13.68 16.31 7.86
CA THR A 217 13.96 17.58 8.53
C THR A 217 15.01 17.40 9.62
N LYS A 218 15.95 18.34 9.72
CA LYS A 218 16.98 18.37 10.77
C LYS A 218 16.45 19.04 12.04
N PRO A 219 16.94 18.66 13.24
CA PRO A 219 18.02 17.69 13.47
C PRO A 219 17.57 16.24 13.26
N ILE A 220 18.51 15.40 12.83
CA ILE A 220 18.29 13.97 12.66
C ILE A 220 18.41 13.30 14.03
N SER A 221 17.44 12.45 14.36
CA SER A 221 17.37 11.83 15.68
C SER A 221 18.43 10.76 15.87
N GLY A 222 19.30 10.95 16.85
CA GLY A 222 20.28 9.94 17.24
C GLY A 222 19.67 8.71 17.91
N SER A 223 18.47 8.83 18.50
CA SER A 223 17.77 7.71 19.16
C SER A 223 16.93 6.88 18.20
N PHE A 224 16.40 7.50 17.14
CA PHE A 224 15.55 6.83 16.16
C PHE A 224 16.26 6.57 14.83
N SER A 225 17.54 6.90 14.70
CA SER A 225 18.34 6.56 13.52
C SER A 225 19.34 5.46 13.84
N SER A 226 19.62 4.59 12.88
CA SER A 226 20.56 3.49 13.07
C SER A 226 21.26 3.09 11.77
N ILE A 227 22.43 2.47 11.90
CA ILE A 227 23.11 1.74 10.83
C ILE A 227 23.20 0.29 11.25
N ARG A 228 22.70 -0.61 10.41
CA ARG A 228 22.72 -2.05 10.66
C ARG A 228 23.25 -2.82 9.46
N SER A 229 23.95 -3.92 9.72
CA SER A 229 24.28 -4.89 8.66
C SER A 229 22.97 -5.49 8.14
N PHE A 230 22.75 -5.37 6.84
CA PHE A 230 21.55 -5.82 6.15
C PHE A 230 21.80 -7.18 5.45
N ARG A 231 22.95 -7.33 4.79
CA ARG A 231 23.40 -8.63 4.24
C ARG A 231 24.73 -9.04 4.86
N PRO A 232 24.89 -10.30 5.29
CA PRO A 232 26.18 -10.80 5.74
C PRO A 232 27.15 -10.98 4.56
N GLY A 233 28.46 -11.02 4.85
CA GLY A 233 29.51 -11.21 3.84
C GLY A 233 29.32 -12.47 2.98
N PRO A 234 29.93 -12.53 1.77
CA PRO A 234 30.99 -11.66 1.27
C PRO A 234 30.54 -10.36 0.60
N HIS A 235 29.22 -10.14 0.44
CA HIS A 235 28.62 -8.92 -0.11
C HIS A 235 27.94 -8.16 1.03
N GLU A 236 28.75 -7.75 2.02
CA GLU A 236 28.22 -7.04 3.18
C GLU A 236 27.62 -5.72 2.73
N SER A 237 26.34 -5.53 3.03
CA SER A 237 25.64 -4.27 2.82
C SER A 237 25.03 -3.82 4.12
N PHE A 238 24.96 -2.52 4.29
CA PHE A 238 24.43 -1.86 5.45
C PHE A 238 23.16 -1.11 5.05
N GLN A 239 22.25 -1.00 6.00
CA GLN A 239 21.07 -0.17 5.88
C GLN A 239 21.20 0.96 6.90
N ILE A 240 21.01 2.19 6.45
CA ILE A 240 20.76 3.34 7.31
C ILE A 240 19.26 3.54 7.42
N LEU A 241 18.80 3.75 8.64
CA LEU A 241 17.46 4.22 8.97
C LEU A 241 17.62 5.62 9.55
N LEU A 242 16.90 6.60 9.01
CA LEU A 242 16.91 7.99 9.45
C LEU A 242 15.51 8.46 9.83
N GLN A 243 15.44 9.23 10.90
CA GLN A 243 14.21 9.88 11.37
C GLN A 243 14.53 11.26 11.95
N SER A 244 13.60 12.21 11.83
CA SER A 244 13.74 13.53 12.45
C SER A 244 13.62 13.45 13.98
N ASP A 245 14.20 14.40 14.71
CA ASP A 245 13.99 14.59 16.15
C ASP A 245 12.63 15.22 16.48
N ALA A 246 11.97 15.83 15.50
CA ALA A 246 10.61 16.29 15.65
C ALA A 246 9.71 15.03 15.62
N ASN A 247 9.29 14.61 16.81
CA ASN A 247 8.63 13.32 17.03
C ASN A 247 7.15 13.28 16.63
N ASP A 248 6.57 14.34 16.06
CA ASP A 248 5.10 14.48 16.02
C ASP A 248 4.47 15.05 14.72
N ASP A 249 5.23 15.44 13.68
CA ASP A 249 4.59 15.96 12.45
C ASP A 249 4.77 15.01 11.25
N GLU A 250 3.65 14.65 10.61
CA GLU A 250 3.59 13.99 9.31
C GLU A 250 4.42 14.72 8.22
N GLU A 251 4.76 16.00 8.44
CA GLU A 251 5.53 16.80 7.49
C GLU A 251 7.06 16.67 7.65
N ASP A 252 7.57 16.09 8.73
CA ASP A 252 9.01 16.05 9.02
C ASP A 252 9.78 15.02 8.22
N THR A 253 9.07 13.97 7.83
CA THR A 253 9.61 12.95 6.95
C THR A 253 8.63 12.71 5.82
N ILE A 254 9.02 13.10 4.61
CA ILE A 254 8.19 12.96 3.42
C ILE A 254 8.89 12.02 2.45
N HIS A 255 8.15 11.02 2.00
CA HIS A 255 8.58 10.07 1.00
C HIS A 255 7.73 10.23 -0.25
N TRP A 256 8.40 10.45 -1.38
CA TRP A 256 7.79 10.35 -2.70
C TRP A 256 8.36 9.12 -3.38
N GLU A 257 7.48 8.37 -4.01
CA GLU A 257 7.86 7.23 -4.83
C GLU A 257 7.23 7.37 -6.20
N THR A 258 7.91 6.80 -7.18
CA THR A 258 7.41 6.74 -8.53
C THR A 258 7.92 5.48 -9.22
N SER A 259 7.00 4.61 -9.64
CA SER A 259 7.36 3.32 -10.21
C SER A 259 6.76 3.12 -11.60
N ARG A 260 7.41 2.28 -12.39
CA ARG A 260 6.97 1.90 -13.73
C ARG A 260 7.34 0.45 -14.02
N LYS A 261 6.33 -0.41 -14.13
CA LYS A 261 6.48 -1.76 -14.69
C LYS A 261 6.50 -1.70 -16.21
N THR A 262 7.37 -2.49 -16.86
CA THR A 262 8.06 -2.31 -18.16
C THR A 262 7.25 -2.03 -19.45
N SER A 263 6.01 -1.57 -19.38
CA SER A 263 5.25 -1.03 -20.54
C SER A 263 4.16 -0.01 -20.19
N ARG A 264 3.85 0.22 -18.92
CA ARG A 264 2.81 1.17 -18.49
C ARG A 264 3.41 2.55 -18.15
N GLY A 265 2.57 3.56 -18.00
CA GLY A 265 3.00 4.86 -17.49
C GLY A 265 3.50 4.79 -16.04
N TRP A 266 3.88 5.93 -15.49
CA TRP A 266 4.39 6.07 -14.13
C TRP A 266 3.28 6.08 -13.09
N LYS A 267 3.43 5.32 -12.01
CA LYS A 267 2.63 5.47 -10.80
C LYS A 267 3.37 6.36 -9.82
N ASN A 268 2.68 7.34 -9.26
CA ASN A 268 3.26 8.30 -8.33
C ASN A 268 2.59 8.13 -6.96
N GLY A 269 3.40 8.03 -5.91
CA GLY A 269 2.96 7.92 -4.52
C GLY A 269 3.60 8.99 -3.65
N ARG A 270 2.93 9.32 -2.54
CA ARG A 270 3.47 10.16 -1.47
C ARG A 270 3.01 9.60 -0.14
N SER A 271 3.94 9.44 0.79
CA SER A 271 3.66 9.12 2.19
C SER A 271 4.41 10.08 3.11
N SER A 272 3.99 10.10 4.37
CA SER A 272 4.48 10.97 5.43
C SER A 272 4.74 10.16 6.70
N GLY A 273 5.64 10.62 7.56
CA GLY A 273 5.94 9.98 8.84
C GLY A 273 6.66 8.61 8.75
N VAL A 274 6.98 8.13 7.54
CA VAL A 274 7.67 6.85 7.34
C VAL A 274 9.18 6.98 7.53
N PRO A 275 9.86 6.03 8.20
CA PRO A 275 11.32 6.07 8.33
C PRO A 275 12.01 6.06 6.97
N VAL A 276 13.10 6.81 6.84
CA VAL A 276 13.89 6.87 5.60
C VAL A 276 14.98 5.83 5.61
N TYR A 277 15.03 5.02 4.56
CA TYR A 277 16.04 3.97 4.39
C TYR A 277 17.05 4.32 3.29
N GLY A 278 18.32 3.98 3.54
CA GLY A 278 19.38 3.99 2.53
C GLY A 278 20.23 2.72 2.62
N TYR A 279 20.87 2.32 1.53
CA TYR A 279 21.73 1.13 1.48
C TYR A 279 23.12 1.46 0.93
N PHE A 280 24.14 0.78 1.46
CA PHE A 280 25.53 0.98 1.06
C PHE A 280 26.38 -0.26 1.36
N GLU A 281 27.41 -0.53 0.55
CA GLU A 281 28.31 -1.68 0.69
C GLU A 281 29.58 -1.36 1.49
N SER A 282 29.82 -0.09 1.85
CA SER A 282 31.03 0.34 2.57
C SER A 282 30.73 0.90 3.95
N LYS A 283 31.25 0.26 4.99
CA LYS A 283 31.11 0.72 6.39
C LYS A 283 31.68 2.12 6.66
N ASP A 284 32.62 2.59 5.83
CA ASP A 284 33.29 3.88 6.00
C ASP A 284 32.57 5.04 5.29
N ARG A 285 31.48 4.76 4.56
CA ARG A 285 30.59 5.74 3.91
C ARG A 285 29.40 6.07 4.80
#